data_AF-F2EAA7-F1
#
_entry.id   AF-F2EAA7-F1
#
_cell.length_a   1.000
_cell.length_b   1.000
_cell.length_c   1.000
_cell.angle_alpha   90.00
_cell.angle_beta   90.00
_cell.angle_gamma   90.00
#
_symmetry.space_group_name_H-M   'P 1'
#
loop_
_entity.id
_entity.type
_entity.pdbx_description
1 polymer ?
#
loop_
_entity_poly.entity_id
_entity_poly.type
_entity_poly.pdbx_seq_one_letter_code
_entity_poly.pdbx_strand_id
1 'polypeptide(L)'
;MDRKRINDALDRHLRTAAERPSPSTSRGAKPKPPSAAAPKPKEQLDSDSSDEGGSAGGSSEADDTFWINWFCAMRGNEFFAEVDDDYIQDDFNLCGLSAQVPYYDHALDLILDLEPVQEDVFADDQNELVVASAEMLYGLIHARYILTTKGLAAMLEKFKNCDFGRCPRVSCSGQPCLPMGQSDIARTSTVKIYCPKCEDLYYPRSKHQANTDGAYFGTTFPHMFMMTHSQLKPQKPAQQYVPRIFGFKVQKKT
;
A
#
# COMPACT_ATOMS: atom_id res chain seq x y z
N MET A 1 22.62 4.68 -21.40
CA MET A 1 23.55 4.54 -20.25
C MET A 1 23.56 3.08 -19.84
N ASP A 2 24.69 2.53 -19.37
CA ASP A 2 24.70 1.17 -18.82
C ASP A 2 23.62 1.04 -17.74
N ARG A 3 22.73 0.06 -17.88
CA ARG A 3 21.71 -0.37 -16.90
C ARG A 3 22.27 -0.43 -15.47
N LYS A 4 23.58 -0.66 -15.36
CA LYS A 4 24.40 -0.55 -14.17
C LYS A 4 24.32 0.79 -13.44
N ARG A 5 24.28 1.95 -14.13
CA ARG A 5 24.25 3.28 -13.48
C ARG A 5 22.88 3.65 -12.92
N ILE A 6 21.80 3.25 -13.59
CA ILE A 6 20.43 3.41 -13.09
C ILE A 6 20.23 2.46 -11.90
N ASN A 7 20.67 1.21 -12.03
CA ASN A 7 20.72 0.29 -10.90
C ASN A 7 21.64 0.78 -9.79
N ASP A 8 22.74 1.48 -10.08
CA ASP A 8 23.62 2.08 -9.07
C ASP A 8 22.96 3.29 -8.40
N ALA A 9 22.15 4.07 -9.12
CA ALA A 9 21.38 5.19 -8.55
C ALA A 9 20.22 4.68 -7.70
N LEU A 10 19.52 3.63 -8.17
CA LEU A 10 18.52 2.88 -7.43
C LEU A 10 19.14 2.22 -6.18
N ASP A 11 20.32 1.60 -6.31
CA ASP A 11 21.12 1.03 -5.21
C ASP A 11 21.62 2.09 -4.24
N ARG A 12 22.02 3.28 -4.73
CA ARG A 12 22.36 4.42 -3.87
C ARG A 12 21.13 4.89 -3.11
N HIS A 13 19.97 4.95 -3.76
CA HIS A 13 18.70 5.28 -3.10
C HIS A 13 18.31 4.20 -2.06
N LEU A 14 18.48 2.92 -2.39
CA LEU A 14 18.29 1.76 -1.51
C LEU A 14 19.16 1.84 -0.24
N ARG A 15 20.45 2.19 -0.38
CA ARG A 15 21.36 2.39 0.76
C ARG A 15 20.93 3.59 1.61
N THR A 16 20.55 4.69 0.98
CA THR A 16 20.15 5.92 1.69
C THR A 16 18.80 5.75 2.41
N ALA A 17 17.86 4.99 1.86
CA ALA A 17 16.57 4.67 2.47
C ALA A 17 16.71 3.68 3.63
N ALA A 18 17.62 2.70 3.52
CA ALA A 18 17.92 1.74 4.59
C ALA A 18 18.66 2.36 5.79
N GLU A 19 19.45 3.42 5.56
CA GLU A 19 20.33 4.02 6.57
C GLU A 19 19.76 5.25 7.31
N ARG A 20 18.58 5.78 6.94
CA ARG A 20 17.99 6.95 7.65
C ARG A 20 17.77 6.66 9.15
N PRO A 21 18.54 7.27 10.07
CA PRO A 21 18.35 7.05 11.48
C PRO A 21 17.08 7.78 11.93
N SER A 22 16.20 7.07 12.64
CA SER A 22 15.12 7.73 13.37
C SER A 22 15.71 8.62 14.47
N PRO A 23 15.21 9.86 14.70
CA PRO A 23 15.58 10.62 15.87
C PRO A 23 15.09 9.87 17.11
N SER A 24 16.03 9.46 17.95
CA SER A 24 15.84 8.61 19.10
C SER A 24 15.47 9.45 20.32
N THR A 25 14.31 9.17 20.91
CA THR A 25 13.99 9.57 22.29
C THR A 25 14.05 8.34 23.17
N SER A 26 15.01 8.34 24.09
CA SER A 26 15.29 7.31 25.10
C SER A 26 14.13 7.09 26.08
N ARG A 27 13.88 5.82 26.46
CA ARG A 27 13.84 5.29 27.86
C ARG A 27 13.01 3.99 27.95
N GLY A 28 13.50 3.04 28.74
CA GLY A 28 12.66 2.05 29.45
C GLY A 28 12.92 0.59 29.09
N ALA A 29 13.10 -0.24 30.12
CA ALA A 29 13.74 -1.56 30.08
C ALA A 29 12.76 -2.76 30.13
N LYS A 30 13.11 -3.86 29.43
CA LYS A 30 12.83 -5.31 29.67
C LYS A 30 11.34 -5.78 29.77
N PRO A 31 11.00 -7.10 29.73
CA PRO A 31 11.75 -8.33 29.40
C PRO A 31 11.07 -9.27 28.35
N LYS A 32 11.79 -10.36 28.06
CA LYS A 32 11.53 -11.50 27.16
C LYS A 32 10.37 -12.43 27.61
N PRO A 33 9.66 -13.12 26.68
CA PRO A 33 9.03 -14.41 26.99
C PRO A 33 9.54 -15.56 26.08
N PRO A 34 9.32 -16.83 26.48
CA PRO A 34 10.04 -17.99 25.95
C PRO A 34 9.35 -18.71 24.78
N SER A 35 10.20 -19.49 24.10
CA SER A 35 9.96 -20.51 23.07
C SER A 35 8.84 -21.51 23.40
N ALA A 36 7.98 -21.80 22.42
CA ALA A 36 7.21 -23.04 22.37
C ALA A 36 7.05 -23.52 20.91
N ALA A 37 7.26 -24.82 20.75
CA ALA A 37 7.55 -25.53 19.51
C ALA A 37 6.31 -25.84 18.65
N ALA A 38 6.51 -25.86 17.33
CA ALA A 38 5.57 -26.38 16.34
C ALA A 38 5.71 -27.90 16.16
N PRO A 39 4.63 -28.67 15.96
CA PRO A 39 4.69 -30.01 15.41
C PRO A 39 4.42 -30.02 13.90
N LYS A 40 5.16 -30.87 13.18
CA LYS A 40 5.05 -31.18 11.74
C LYS A 40 3.79 -31.99 11.42
N PRO A 41 3.21 -31.90 10.20
CA PRO A 41 2.21 -32.85 9.71
C PRO A 41 2.86 -34.13 9.13
N LYS A 42 2.16 -35.26 9.27
CA LYS A 42 2.44 -36.55 8.63
C LYS A 42 1.69 -36.70 7.29
N GLU A 43 2.31 -37.45 6.39
CA GLU A 43 1.82 -38.07 5.14
C GLU A 43 0.46 -38.79 5.35
N GLN A 44 -0.41 -39.09 4.38
CA GLN A 44 -0.23 -39.75 3.08
C GLN A 44 -1.63 -39.93 2.44
N LEU A 45 -1.75 -39.96 1.10
CA LEU A 45 -2.51 -40.94 0.27
C LEU A 45 -3.07 -40.38 -1.04
N ASP A 46 -2.79 -41.16 -2.08
CA ASP A 46 -3.09 -41.02 -3.50
C ASP A 46 -4.58 -41.21 -3.85
N SER A 47 -5.02 -40.58 -4.95
CA SER A 47 -6.18 -41.00 -5.73
C SER A 47 -6.11 -40.42 -7.15
N ASP A 48 -6.08 -41.33 -8.11
CA ASP A 48 -6.03 -41.13 -9.56
C ASP A 48 -7.43 -40.80 -10.13
N SER A 49 -7.51 -39.88 -11.10
CA SER A 49 -8.63 -39.79 -12.06
C SER A 49 -8.32 -38.80 -13.18
N SER A 50 -8.31 -39.35 -14.38
CA SER A 50 -8.33 -38.70 -15.69
C SER A 50 -9.65 -37.95 -15.93
N ASP A 51 -9.61 -36.78 -16.57
CA ASP A 51 -10.41 -36.50 -17.77
C ASP A 51 -10.06 -35.17 -18.45
N GLU A 52 -10.19 -35.19 -19.76
CA GLU A 52 -9.87 -34.21 -20.79
C GLU A 52 -10.64 -32.88 -20.70
N GLY A 53 -10.02 -31.79 -21.16
CA GLY A 53 -10.72 -30.52 -21.39
C GLY A 53 -9.79 -29.40 -21.86
N GLY A 54 -9.77 -29.15 -23.17
CA GLY A 54 -8.99 -28.06 -23.75
C GLY A 54 -9.48 -26.67 -23.34
N SER A 55 -8.56 -25.71 -23.20
CA SER A 55 -8.85 -24.30 -23.45
C SER A 55 -7.57 -23.53 -23.75
N ALA A 56 -7.75 -22.63 -24.70
CA ALA A 56 -6.79 -21.70 -25.27
C ALA A 56 -6.12 -20.78 -24.25
N GLY A 57 -5.00 -20.20 -24.67
CA GLY A 57 -4.57 -18.88 -24.21
C GLY A 57 -3.60 -18.89 -23.03
N GLY A 58 -2.48 -19.61 -23.14
CA GLY A 58 -1.31 -19.32 -22.33
C GLY A 58 -0.57 -18.10 -22.87
N SER A 59 -1.10 -16.89 -22.68
CA SER A 59 -0.28 -15.68 -22.71
C SER A 59 0.36 -15.54 -21.33
N SER A 60 1.34 -16.40 -21.05
CA SER A 60 1.98 -16.49 -19.75
C SER A 60 3.39 -15.93 -19.81
N GLU A 61 3.54 -14.64 -20.13
CA GLU A 61 4.70 -13.80 -19.79
C GLU A 61 4.20 -12.34 -19.81
N ALA A 62 3.29 -12.00 -18.90
CA ALA A 62 3.22 -10.62 -18.45
C ALA A 62 4.48 -10.43 -17.60
N ASP A 63 5.50 -9.83 -18.20
CA ASP A 63 6.72 -9.39 -17.54
C ASP A 63 6.33 -8.74 -16.20
N ASP A 64 6.80 -9.28 -15.08
CA ASP A 64 6.69 -8.59 -13.81
C ASP A 64 7.46 -7.27 -13.96
N THR A 65 6.77 -6.14 -14.11
CA THR A 65 7.39 -4.82 -14.13
C THR A 65 8.24 -4.66 -12.87
N PHE A 66 9.56 -4.68 -13.06
CA PHE A 66 10.55 -4.69 -12.00
C PHE A 66 10.41 -3.46 -11.10
N TRP A 67 10.10 -2.30 -11.69
CA TRP A 67 9.94 -1.06 -10.94
C TRP A 67 8.71 -1.10 -10.02
N ILE A 68 7.56 -1.57 -10.50
CA ILE A 68 6.31 -1.62 -9.73
C ILE A 68 6.43 -2.60 -8.56
N ASN A 69 6.95 -3.81 -8.83
CA ASN A 69 7.16 -4.81 -7.81
C ASN A 69 8.17 -4.33 -6.76
N TRP A 70 9.29 -3.75 -7.22
CA TRP A 70 10.30 -3.14 -6.34
C TRP A 70 9.69 -2.05 -5.47
N PHE A 71 8.92 -1.13 -6.06
CA PHE A 71 8.31 0.00 -5.36
C PHE A 71 7.33 -0.48 -4.29
N CYS A 72 6.47 -1.44 -4.62
CA CYS A 72 5.50 -2.00 -3.67
C CYS A 72 6.16 -2.81 -2.55
N ALA A 73 7.31 -3.45 -2.83
CA ALA A 73 8.10 -4.18 -1.83
C ALA A 73 8.92 -3.28 -0.89
N MET A 74 9.07 -1.98 -1.20
CA MET A 74 9.80 -1.06 -0.34
C MET A 74 9.16 -0.89 1.04
N ARG A 75 10.00 -0.77 2.06
CA ARG A 75 9.57 -0.51 3.43
C ARG A 75 8.80 0.81 3.53
N GLY A 76 7.55 0.76 4.00
CA GLY A 76 6.63 1.90 4.05
C GLY A 76 5.57 1.90 2.94
N ASN A 77 5.75 1.08 1.90
CA ASN A 77 4.85 0.97 0.76
C ASN A 77 3.90 -0.23 0.85
N GLU A 78 3.75 -0.83 2.03
CA GLU A 78 2.98 -2.06 2.20
C GLU A 78 1.47 -1.88 1.93
N PHE A 79 1.00 -0.64 1.83
CA PHE A 79 -0.40 -0.32 1.51
C PHE A 79 -0.68 -0.31 0.01
N PHE A 80 0.32 -0.18 -0.85
CA PHE A 80 0.11 -0.17 -2.29
C PHE A 80 -0.29 -1.57 -2.79
N ALA A 81 -1.17 -1.59 -3.78
CA ALA A 81 -1.34 -2.70 -4.70
C ALA A 81 -0.42 -2.50 -5.91
N GLU A 82 0.03 -3.60 -6.51
CA GLU A 82 0.70 -3.58 -7.80
C GLU A 82 -0.36 -3.28 -8.87
N VAL A 83 -0.14 -2.21 -9.64
CA VAL A 83 -1.04 -1.78 -10.73
C VAL A 83 -0.64 -2.54 -11.98
N ASP A 84 -1.62 -3.11 -12.68
CA ASP A 84 -1.38 -3.84 -13.93
C ASP A 84 -0.85 -2.90 -15.03
N ASP A 85 0.12 -3.37 -15.82
CA ASP A 85 0.66 -2.58 -16.93
C ASP A 85 -0.41 -2.23 -17.98
N ASP A 86 -1.37 -3.13 -18.21
CA ASP A 86 -2.48 -2.89 -19.15
C ASP A 86 -3.33 -1.68 -18.75
N TYR A 87 -3.43 -1.41 -17.45
CA TYR A 87 -4.12 -0.22 -16.93
C TYR A 87 -3.30 1.06 -17.16
N ILE A 88 -1.97 0.98 -16.97
CA ILE A 88 -1.05 2.12 -17.11
C ILE A 88 -0.85 2.49 -18.58
N GLN A 89 -0.74 1.50 -19.48
CA GLN A 89 -0.54 1.71 -20.91
C GLN A 89 -1.77 2.31 -21.62
N ASP A 90 -2.95 2.27 -21.00
CA ASP A 90 -4.14 2.94 -21.52
C ASP A 90 -4.17 4.42 -21.08
N ASP A 91 -3.77 5.30 -22.00
CA ASP A 91 -3.73 6.77 -21.82
C ASP A 91 -5.03 7.36 -21.26
N PHE A 92 -6.19 6.74 -21.52
CA PHE A 92 -7.46 7.21 -20.98
C PHE A 92 -7.46 7.19 -19.45
N ASN A 93 -6.87 6.16 -18.84
CA ASN A 93 -6.78 6.03 -17.38
C ASN A 93 -5.84 7.08 -16.76
N LEU A 94 -4.86 7.57 -17.54
CA LEU A 94 -3.84 8.53 -17.11
C LEU A 94 -4.22 10.00 -17.39
N CYS A 95 -5.38 10.24 -18.00
CA CYS A 95 -5.82 11.57 -18.42
C CYS A 95 -5.67 12.64 -17.29
N GLY A 96 -5.03 13.75 -17.64
CA GLY A 96 -4.81 14.91 -16.75
C GLY A 96 -3.68 14.77 -15.73
N LEU A 97 -2.95 13.65 -15.68
CA LEU A 97 -1.80 13.50 -14.78
C LEU A 97 -0.54 14.21 -15.28
N SER A 98 -0.36 14.35 -16.59
CA SER A 98 0.79 15.05 -17.20
C SER A 98 0.89 16.52 -16.80
N ALA A 99 -0.24 17.17 -16.49
CA ALA A 99 -0.26 18.55 -15.98
C ALA A 99 0.10 18.66 -14.48
N GLN A 100 0.10 17.54 -13.75
CA GLN A 100 0.31 17.50 -12.30
C GLN A 100 1.71 17.00 -11.93
N VAL A 101 2.30 16.16 -12.77
CA VAL A 101 3.56 15.47 -12.49
C VAL A 101 4.69 16.06 -13.36
N PRO A 102 5.78 16.58 -12.76
CA PRO A 102 6.97 16.99 -13.50
C PRO A 102 7.64 15.81 -14.20
N TYR A 103 8.31 16.00 -15.34
CA TYR A 103 9.01 14.90 -16.04
C TYR A 103 8.10 13.70 -16.35
N TYR A 104 6.81 13.94 -16.63
CA TYR A 104 5.79 12.90 -16.77
C TYR A 104 6.21 11.75 -17.69
N ASP A 105 6.72 12.06 -18.89
CA ASP A 105 7.09 11.03 -19.87
C ASP A 105 8.24 10.15 -19.33
N HIS A 106 9.32 10.76 -18.83
CA HIS A 106 10.43 10.02 -18.22
C HIS A 106 10.04 9.23 -16.96
N ALA A 107 9.11 9.78 -16.17
CA ALA A 107 8.57 9.11 -15.00
C ALA A 107 7.73 7.88 -15.40
N LEU A 108 6.94 7.99 -16.46
CA LEU A 108 6.14 6.89 -17.00
C LEU A 108 7.02 5.80 -17.61
N ASP A 109 8.05 6.19 -18.38
CA ASP A 109 9.04 5.27 -18.94
C ASP A 109 9.74 4.47 -17.83
N LEU A 110 10.10 5.14 -16.72
CA LEU A 110 10.71 4.49 -15.57
C LEU A 110 9.75 3.50 -14.88
N ILE A 111 8.47 3.87 -14.72
CA ILE A 111 7.46 2.99 -14.11
C ILE A 111 7.24 1.73 -14.95
N LEU A 112 7.25 1.86 -16.28
CA LEU A 112 7.03 0.79 -17.24
C LEU A 112 8.32 0.05 -17.65
N ASP A 113 9.44 0.30 -16.96
CA ASP A 113 10.77 -0.27 -17.25
C ASP A 113 11.21 -0.12 -18.73
N LEU A 114 10.81 0.98 -19.39
CA LEU A 114 11.21 1.27 -20.77
C LEU A 114 12.65 1.82 -20.82
N GLU A 115 13.41 1.39 -21.84
CA GLU A 115 14.79 1.89 -22.00
C GLU A 115 14.79 3.37 -22.39
N PRO A 116 15.59 4.22 -21.70
CA PRO A 116 15.69 5.64 -22.03
C PRO A 116 16.32 5.82 -23.42
N VAL A 117 15.79 6.76 -24.20
CA VAL A 117 16.35 7.11 -25.51
C VAL A 117 17.76 7.69 -25.32
N GLN A 118 18.70 7.29 -26.19
CA GLN A 118 20.15 7.44 -26.00
C GLN A 118 20.65 8.90 -25.86
N GLU A 119 19.80 9.90 -26.16
CA GLU A 119 20.09 11.34 -26.03
C GLU A 119 19.77 11.91 -24.63
N ASP A 120 19.06 11.17 -23.77
CA ASP A 120 18.58 11.64 -22.45
C ASP A 120 19.57 11.35 -21.31
N VAL A 121 20.85 11.71 -21.50
CA VAL A 121 21.87 11.55 -20.47
C VAL A 121 21.73 12.66 -19.43
N PHE A 122 20.94 12.41 -18.38
CA PHE A 122 20.72 13.36 -17.28
C PHE A 122 21.93 13.51 -16.34
N ALA A 123 22.07 14.69 -15.75
CA ALA A 123 22.92 14.88 -14.56
C ALA A 123 22.28 14.17 -13.33
N ASP A 124 23.09 13.78 -12.35
CA ASP A 124 22.62 13.01 -11.18
C ASP A 124 21.41 13.67 -10.46
N ASP A 125 21.43 15.00 -10.30
CA ASP A 125 20.33 15.75 -9.67
C ASP A 125 19.01 15.67 -10.46
N GLN A 126 19.08 15.64 -11.80
CA GLN A 126 17.90 15.50 -12.65
C GLN A 126 17.33 14.08 -12.55
N ASN A 127 18.18 13.06 -12.41
CA ASN A 127 17.74 11.68 -12.22
C ASN A 127 16.97 11.50 -10.90
N GLU A 128 17.39 12.16 -9.81
CA GLU A 128 16.63 12.15 -8.55
C GLU A 128 15.24 12.78 -8.68
N LEU A 129 15.10 13.84 -9.49
CA LEU A 129 13.81 14.47 -9.76
C LEU A 129 12.89 13.55 -10.57
N VAL A 130 13.42 12.82 -11.56
CA VAL A 130 12.64 11.83 -12.34
C VAL A 130 12.14 10.70 -11.43
N VAL A 131 13.00 10.17 -10.55
CA VAL A 131 12.59 9.14 -9.57
C VAL A 131 11.47 9.66 -8.66
N ALA A 132 11.61 10.87 -8.10
CA ALA A 132 10.59 11.46 -7.26
C ALA A 132 9.27 11.71 -8.02
N SER A 133 9.35 12.05 -9.31
CA SER A 133 8.20 12.16 -10.20
C SER A 133 7.53 10.82 -10.48
N ALA A 134 8.31 9.74 -10.66
CA ALA A 134 7.78 8.38 -10.84
C ALA A 134 7.01 7.89 -9.61
N GLU A 135 7.56 8.11 -8.40
CA GLU A 135 6.84 7.79 -7.16
C GLU A 135 5.51 8.56 -7.04
N MET A 136 5.52 9.85 -7.40
CA MET A 136 4.31 10.68 -7.39
C MET A 136 3.30 10.23 -8.45
N LEU A 137 3.75 9.95 -9.67
CA LEU A 137 2.92 9.47 -10.76
C LEU A 137 2.27 8.15 -10.40
N TYR A 138 3.06 7.17 -9.97
CA TYR A 138 2.56 5.86 -9.56
C TYR A 138 1.54 5.97 -8.43
N GLY A 139 1.79 6.84 -7.45
CA GLY A 139 0.83 7.10 -6.38
C GLY A 139 -0.52 7.64 -6.89
N LEU A 140 -0.50 8.59 -7.83
CA LEU A 140 -1.72 9.14 -8.42
C LEU A 140 -2.45 8.14 -9.34
N ILE A 141 -1.71 7.29 -10.05
CA ILE A 141 -2.26 6.17 -10.82
C ILE A 141 -2.93 5.18 -9.89
N HIS A 142 -2.24 4.79 -8.81
CA HIS A 142 -2.73 3.84 -7.81
C HIS A 142 -4.07 4.30 -7.21
N ALA A 143 -4.22 5.59 -6.88
CA ALA A 143 -5.46 6.16 -6.37
C ALA A 143 -6.66 5.94 -7.30
N ARG A 144 -6.44 5.98 -8.63
CA ARG A 144 -7.46 5.68 -9.63
C ARG A 144 -7.67 4.18 -9.78
N TYR A 145 -6.58 3.42 -9.85
CA TYR A 145 -6.61 1.97 -10.05
C TYR A 145 -7.39 1.23 -8.95
N ILE A 146 -7.22 1.59 -7.67
CA ILE A 146 -7.90 0.91 -6.55
C ILE A 146 -9.41 1.14 -6.49
N LEU A 147 -9.96 1.98 -7.38
CA LEU A 147 -11.41 2.14 -7.57
C LEU A 147 -11.98 1.26 -8.69
N THR A 148 -11.12 0.61 -9.48
CA THR A 148 -11.51 -0.34 -10.52
C THR A 148 -11.86 -1.71 -9.92
N THR A 149 -12.49 -2.59 -10.70
CA THR A 149 -12.79 -3.95 -10.27
C THR A 149 -11.52 -4.75 -9.92
N LYS A 150 -10.46 -4.66 -10.75
CA LYS A 150 -9.19 -5.36 -10.49
C LYS A 150 -8.50 -4.80 -9.24
N GLY A 151 -8.39 -3.47 -9.13
CA GLY A 151 -7.77 -2.82 -7.97
C GLY A 151 -8.51 -3.07 -6.65
N LEU A 152 -9.85 -3.08 -6.66
CA LEU A 152 -10.64 -3.46 -5.47
C LEU A 152 -10.36 -4.91 -5.04
N ALA A 153 -10.22 -5.83 -6.00
CA ALA A 153 -9.88 -7.23 -5.71
C ALA A 153 -8.47 -7.37 -5.13
N ALA A 154 -7.48 -6.66 -5.68
CA ALA A 154 -6.11 -6.64 -5.13
C ALA A 154 -6.09 -6.11 -3.69
N MET A 155 -6.81 -5.00 -3.44
CA MET A 155 -6.91 -4.42 -2.10
C MET A 155 -7.71 -5.30 -1.12
N LEU A 156 -8.63 -6.13 -1.61
CA LEU A 156 -9.40 -7.07 -0.78
C LEU A 156 -8.49 -8.14 -0.17
N GLU A 157 -7.56 -8.69 -0.94
CA GLU A 157 -6.62 -9.69 -0.43
C GLU A 157 -5.74 -9.10 0.69
N LYS A 158 -5.22 -7.89 0.48
CA LYS A 158 -4.48 -7.14 1.50
C LYS A 158 -5.31 -6.82 2.74
N PHE A 159 -6.59 -6.49 2.56
CA PHE A 159 -7.52 -6.25 3.68
C PHE A 159 -7.73 -7.50 4.53
N LYS A 160 -7.92 -8.67 3.90
CA LYS A 160 -8.07 -9.96 4.61
C LYS A 160 -6.80 -10.31 5.40
N ASN A 161 -5.63 -10.04 4.81
CA ASN A 161 -4.33 -10.26 5.45
C ASN A 161 -3.99 -9.23 6.54
N CYS A 162 -4.81 -8.18 6.68
CA CYS A 162 -4.63 -7.09 7.62
C CYS A 162 -3.36 -6.25 7.36
N ASP A 163 -2.91 -6.18 6.11
CA ASP A 163 -1.72 -5.42 5.70
C ASP A 163 -1.83 -3.93 6.03
N PHE A 164 -3.06 -3.40 5.95
CA PHE A 164 -3.38 -2.01 6.28
C PHE A 164 -3.42 -1.72 7.79
N GLY A 165 -3.22 -2.75 8.60
CA GLY A 165 -3.29 -2.67 10.04
C GLY A 165 -4.71 -2.76 10.60
N ARG A 166 -4.80 -2.49 11.91
CA ARG A 166 -5.99 -2.72 12.72
C ARG A 166 -6.36 -1.48 13.52
N CYS A 167 -7.66 -1.32 13.74
CA CYS A 167 -8.20 -0.19 14.48
C CYS A 167 -7.57 -0.09 15.88
N PRO A 168 -7.08 1.09 16.29
CA PRO A 168 -6.47 1.26 17.61
C PRO A 168 -7.48 1.30 18.75
N ARG A 169 -8.78 1.51 18.47
CA ARG A 169 -9.82 1.50 19.50
C ARG A 169 -10.01 0.09 20.05
N VAL A 170 -9.87 -0.04 21.37
CA VAL A 170 -10.14 -1.29 22.11
C VAL A 170 -11.54 -1.83 21.82
N SER A 171 -12.55 -0.94 21.74
CA SER A 171 -13.95 -1.30 21.44
C SER A 171 -14.15 -1.91 20.05
N CYS A 172 -13.20 -1.74 19.14
CA CYS A 172 -13.25 -2.34 17.80
C CYS A 172 -12.67 -3.75 17.75
N SER A 173 -12.01 -4.22 18.81
CA SER A 173 -11.44 -5.57 18.92
C SER A 173 -10.48 -5.91 17.77
N GLY A 174 -9.63 -4.96 17.36
CA GLY A 174 -8.64 -5.18 16.31
C GLY A 174 -9.21 -5.30 14.89
N GLN A 175 -10.35 -4.67 14.60
CA GLN A 175 -10.94 -4.59 13.26
C GLN A 175 -9.89 -4.22 12.18
N PRO A 176 -9.75 -5.01 11.09
CA PRO A 176 -8.96 -4.63 9.91
C PRO A 176 -9.42 -3.30 9.32
N CYS A 177 -8.47 -2.45 8.96
CA CYS A 177 -8.70 -1.10 8.42
C CYS A 177 -8.37 -1.01 6.94
N LEU A 178 -8.65 0.14 6.33
CA LEU A 178 -8.32 0.46 4.94
C LEU A 178 -7.51 1.75 4.88
N PRO A 179 -6.54 1.91 3.96
CA PRO A 179 -5.85 3.17 3.76
C PRO A 179 -6.80 4.23 3.19
N MET A 180 -6.57 5.49 3.54
CA MET A 180 -7.41 6.60 3.09
C MET A 180 -6.65 7.92 3.10
N GLY A 181 -6.86 8.74 2.08
CA GLY A 181 -6.47 10.15 2.07
C GLY A 181 -7.55 11.04 2.67
N GLN A 182 -7.14 12.16 3.29
CA GLN A 182 -8.09 13.22 3.70
C GLN A 182 -8.28 14.29 2.61
N SER A 183 -7.49 14.22 1.54
CA SER A 183 -7.55 15.06 0.35
C SER A 183 -7.06 14.26 -0.84
N ASP A 184 -7.62 14.54 -2.02
CA ASP A 184 -7.17 13.99 -3.30
C ASP A 184 -6.07 14.86 -3.94
N ILE A 185 -5.69 15.97 -3.30
CA ILE A 185 -4.62 16.86 -3.73
C ILE A 185 -3.30 16.39 -3.10
N ALA A 186 -2.32 16.01 -3.93
CA ALA A 186 -1.00 15.59 -3.49
C ALA A 186 -0.32 16.63 -2.59
N ARG A 187 0.51 16.14 -1.67
CA ARG A 187 1.29 16.89 -0.66
C ARG A 187 0.45 17.63 0.37
N THR A 188 -0.87 17.39 0.43
CA THR A 188 -1.76 18.01 1.42
C THR A 188 -1.67 17.33 2.79
N SER A 189 -1.70 16.00 2.81
CA SER A 189 -1.72 15.23 4.05
C SER A 189 -1.25 13.81 3.82
N THR A 190 -0.61 13.21 4.82
CA THR A 190 -0.20 11.81 4.75
C THR A 190 -1.37 10.85 4.90
N VAL A 191 -1.20 9.61 4.46
CA VAL A 191 -2.20 8.56 4.54
C VAL A 191 -2.68 8.32 5.98
N LYS A 192 -3.96 8.00 6.11
CA LYS A 192 -4.64 7.59 7.33
C LYS A 192 -5.17 6.17 7.13
N ILE A 193 -5.58 5.54 8.23
CA ILE A 193 -6.32 4.27 8.18
C ILE A 193 -7.76 4.51 8.63
N TYR A 194 -8.71 4.10 7.81
CA TYR A 194 -10.14 4.12 8.06
C TYR A 194 -10.58 2.79 8.69
N CYS A 195 -11.25 2.88 9.84
CA CYS A 195 -11.86 1.71 10.49
C CYS A 195 -13.33 1.60 10.08
N PRO A 196 -13.74 0.54 9.36
CA PRO A 196 -15.14 0.36 8.95
C PRO A 196 -16.09 0.04 10.10
N LYS A 197 -15.58 -0.30 11.29
CA LYS A 197 -16.38 -0.64 12.47
C LYS A 197 -16.80 0.57 13.28
N CYS A 198 -15.88 1.49 13.54
CA CYS A 198 -16.19 2.73 14.25
C CYS A 198 -16.37 3.93 13.34
N GLU A 199 -16.18 3.76 12.02
CA GLU A 199 -16.39 4.79 11.00
C GLU A 199 -15.55 6.04 11.26
N ASP A 200 -14.26 5.84 11.58
CA ASP A 200 -13.36 6.90 12.02
C ASP A 200 -11.92 6.68 11.52
N LEU A 201 -11.13 7.75 11.49
CA LEU A 201 -9.77 7.80 10.93
C LEU A 201 -8.69 7.81 12.00
N TYR A 202 -7.58 7.12 11.70
CA TYR A 202 -6.42 7.02 12.58
C TYR A 202 -5.11 7.17 11.81
N TYR A 203 -4.06 7.50 12.54
CA TYR A 203 -2.70 7.43 12.00
C TYR A 203 -2.25 5.96 11.87
N PRO A 204 -1.52 5.60 10.79
CA PRO A 204 -0.81 4.33 10.73
C PRO A 204 0.14 4.19 11.93
N ARG A 205 0.30 2.96 12.43
CA ARG A 205 1.21 2.71 13.57
C ARG A 205 2.68 2.73 13.16
N SER A 206 2.99 2.31 11.93
CA SER A 206 4.35 2.35 11.39
C SER A 206 4.71 3.77 10.99
N LYS A 207 5.86 4.25 11.48
CA LYS A 207 6.40 5.56 11.08
C LYS A 207 6.75 5.63 9.59
N HIS A 208 7.06 4.51 8.96
CA HIS A 208 7.42 4.46 7.53
C HIS A 208 6.19 4.72 6.66
N GLN A 209 5.07 4.06 6.99
CA GLN A 209 3.78 4.28 6.33
C GLN A 209 3.22 5.68 6.57
N ALA A 210 3.54 6.29 7.72
CA ALA A 210 3.03 7.60 8.09
C ALA A 210 3.54 8.76 7.21
N ASN A 211 4.57 8.54 6.38
CA ASN A 211 5.13 9.53 5.46
C ASN A 211 4.54 9.43 4.05
N THR A 212 3.81 8.37 3.72
CA THR A 212 3.19 8.18 2.41
C THR A 212 2.07 9.19 2.20
N ASP A 213 1.97 9.76 1.01
CA ASP A 213 0.91 10.72 0.67
C ASP A 213 -0.46 10.07 0.71
N GLY A 214 -1.44 10.73 1.33
CA GLY A 214 -2.80 10.24 1.38
C GLY A 214 -3.53 10.32 0.04
N ALA A 215 -3.13 11.25 -0.83
CA ALA A 215 -3.74 11.40 -2.16
C ALA A 215 -3.55 10.14 -3.02
N TYR A 216 -2.53 9.32 -2.74
CA TYR A 216 -2.26 8.07 -3.45
C TYR A 216 -3.27 6.95 -3.15
N PHE A 217 -4.15 7.15 -2.17
CA PHE A 217 -5.27 6.26 -1.84
C PHE A 217 -6.63 6.95 -2.04
N GLY A 218 -6.63 8.27 -2.08
CA GLY A 218 -7.81 9.10 -2.26
C GLY A 218 -8.79 9.07 -1.09
N THR A 219 -9.79 9.94 -1.18
CA THR A 219 -10.86 10.09 -0.19
C THR A 219 -12.01 9.08 -0.37
N THR A 220 -12.08 8.43 -1.53
CA THR A 220 -13.26 7.62 -1.91
C THR A 220 -13.08 6.12 -1.64
N PHE A 221 -11.84 5.63 -1.73
CA PHE A 221 -11.55 4.19 -1.77
C PHE A 221 -12.21 3.37 -0.65
N PRO A 222 -12.11 3.72 0.65
CA PRO A 222 -12.69 2.88 1.69
C PRO A 222 -14.22 2.77 1.62
N HIS A 223 -14.88 3.84 1.15
CA HIS A 223 -16.33 3.88 1.02
C HIS A 223 -16.78 3.02 -0.15
N MET A 224 -16.14 3.17 -1.30
CA MET A 224 -16.40 2.34 -2.48
C MET A 224 -16.13 0.86 -2.19
N PHE A 225 -15.00 0.56 -1.55
CA PHE A 225 -14.64 -0.79 -1.12
C PHE A 225 -15.73 -1.42 -0.23
N MET A 226 -16.22 -0.66 0.76
CA MET A 226 -17.26 -1.15 1.66
C MET A 226 -18.63 -1.27 0.97
N MET A 227 -18.92 -0.46 -0.05
CA MET A 227 -20.13 -0.61 -0.87
C MET A 227 -20.07 -1.88 -1.73
N THR A 228 -18.95 -2.11 -2.41
CA THR A 228 -18.73 -3.29 -3.26
C THR A 228 -18.68 -4.59 -2.45
N HIS A 229 -18.03 -4.58 -1.28
CA HIS A 229 -17.89 -5.74 -0.40
C HIS A 229 -18.79 -5.64 0.83
N SER A 230 -20.08 -5.37 0.62
CA SER A 230 -21.07 -5.15 1.69
C SER A 230 -21.15 -6.28 2.72
N GLN A 231 -20.86 -7.53 2.34
CA GLN A 231 -20.81 -8.70 3.21
C GLN A 231 -19.70 -8.64 4.27
N LEU A 232 -18.68 -7.78 4.09
CA LEU A 232 -17.58 -7.59 5.02
C LEU A 232 -17.83 -6.46 6.02
N LYS A 233 -18.94 -5.72 5.90
CA LYS A 233 -19.24 -4.61 6.80
C LYS A 233 -19.43 -5.13 8.24
N PRO A 234 -18.60 -4.67 9.20
CA PRO A 234 -18.68 -5.13 10.57
C PRO A 234 -19.88 -4.50 11.30
N GLN A 235 -20.38 -5.20 12.33
CA GLN A 235 -21.33 -4.59 13.27
C GLN A 235 -20.66 -3.51 14.12
N LYS A 236 -21.41 -2.46 14.44
CA LYS A 236 -20.91 -1.36 15.30
C LYS A 236 -20.42 -1.89 16.66
N PRO A 237 -19.45 -1.22 17.31
CA PRO A 237 -18.96 -1.61 18.62
C PRO A 237 -20.10 -1.75 19.64
N ALA A 238 -20.26 -2.95 20.21
CA ALA A 238 -21.31 -3.22 21.20
C ALA A 238 -21.08 -2.48 22.53
N GLN A 239 -19.83 -2.12 22.83
CA GLN A 239 -19.45 -1.49 24.09
C GLN A 239 -18.63 -0.22 23.85
N GLN A 240 -18.95 0.81 24.62
CA GLN A 240 -18.15 2.03 24.73
C GLN A 240 -17.44 2.04 26.09
N TYR A 241 -16.23 2.62 26.13
CA TYR A 241 -15.53 2.81 27.40
C TYR A 241 -16.38 3.65 28.36
N VAL A 242 -16.60 3.11 29.56
CA VAL A 242 -17.30 3.80 30.65
C VAL A 242 -16.26 4.19 31.69
N PRO A 243 -15.87 5.48 31.79
CA PRO A 243 -14.91 5.93 32.79
C PRO A 243 -15.46 5.69 34.19
N ARG A 244 -14.63 5.12 35.07
CA ARG A 244 -14.97 4.83 36.47
C ARG A 244 -13.87 5.28 37.41
N ILE A 245 -14.26 5.85 38.54
CA ILE A 245 -13.38 6.22 39.66
C ILE A 245 -13.90 5.48 40.89
N PHE A 246 -13.05 4.64 41.52
CA PHE A 246 -13.43 3.75 42.62
C PHE A 246 -14.69 2.89 42.33
N GLY A 247 -14.87 2.46 41.08
CA GLY A 247 -16.02 1.66 40.63
C GLY A 247 -17.26 2.47 40.22
N PHE A 248 -17.36 3.73 40.64
CA PHE A 248 -18.47 4.62 40.30
C PHE A 248 -18.29 5.22 38.90
N LYS A 249 -19.36 5.27 38.12
CA LYS A 249 -19.35 5.90 36.79
C LYS A 249 -19.11 7.39 36.93
N VAL A 250 -18.21 7.95 36.12
CA VAL A 250 -18.01 9.40 36.04
C VAL A 250 -19.17 10.02 35.24
N GLN A 251 -19.90 10.95 35.84
CA GLN A 251 -20.97 11.68 35.16
C GLN A 251 -20.37 12.68 34.16
N LYS A 252 -20.94 12.75 32.96
CA LYS A 252 -20.57 13.79 31.99
C LYS A 252 -21.12 15.12 32.51
N LYS A 253 -20.31 16.18 32.51
CA LYS A 253 -20.83 17.54 32.66
C LYS A 253 -21.66 17.82 31.41
N THR A 254 -22.95 18.08 31.63
CA THR A 254 -23.90 18.52 30.61
C THR A 254 -23.58 19.94 30.16
#